data_AF-A0A1S1CTQ6-F1
#
_entry.id   AF-A0A1S1CTQ6-F1
#
_cell.length_a   1.000
_cell.length_b   1.000
_cell.length_c   1.000
_cell.angle_alpha   90.00
_cell.angle_beta   90.00
_cell.angle_gamma   90.00
#
_symmetry.space_group_name_H-M   'P 1'
#
loop_
_entity.id
_entity.type
_entity.pdbx_description
1 polymer ?
#
loop_
_entity_poly.entity_id
_entity_poly.type
_entity_poly.pdbx_seq_one_letter_code
_entity_poly.pdbx_strand_id
1 'polypeptide(L)'
;MPREGVTIYDLLISCPGDVTGYLQLIKEAVDNFNKLYGSLNNIQVSIKHWSTDSFPESGDKPQELLNKQIVRECDAAVAIFWTRFGTATDNYGSGTEEEIEEMLSADKQVFMYFLEAPIIPSNIDIKQYEKVQEFKERYKDRGIFFIVKDEIDFQRLFTNHLSLYFLKLISEKETYQNENIKPFLTIRDKKTLSDENILPKQFSLLESKFINEKQSKINEYIDELNSTVISEEADILEDKSKMLTMPSKEDANVDFLYQIADSVAISDKFKYTINDFAKENQIKLHENFWYLGNLMKHKLQVQIPFGNSGPSYIGSDKEKKRFSKLNKLYWEIISYKEYIEYFTYIDNIKFVELIVSNLGKTYDEDIDIKLMVPKGCLLKHNNLLYPGENIIEEIQGIELDEFLFKIKESDSVDAYAYFQIIPSNIERININPLIAYTTRPGYEDQKYNYKNSLEHIFIYKNFTNSEFDILRFGIEYLKHNSSMAFPSILMFENVPQTIEYEITSKYIPDVVKGKIHLKID
;
A
#
# COMPACT_ATOMS: atom_id res chain seq x y z
N MET A 1 -11.89 19.01 -37.84
CA MET A 1 -12.63 18.98 -36.57
C MET A 1 -12.50 20.35 -35.91
N PRO A 2 -13.52 20.86 -35.20
CA PRO A 2 -13.41 22.13 -34.46
C PRO A 2 -12.38 22.00 -33.33
N ARG A 3 -11.70 23.10 -32.98
CA ARG A 3 -10.82 23.16 -31.81
C ARG A 3 -11.65 23.60 -30.61
N GLU A 4 -11.88 22.70 -29.67
CA GLU A 4 -12.57 22.99 -28.42
C GLU A 4 -11.56 23.49 -27.36
N GLY A 5 -11.97 24.44 -26.52
CA GLY A 5 -11.14 24.95 -25.41
C GLY A 5 -10.08 26.00 -25.78
N VAL A 6 -10.21 26.71 -26.91
CA VAL A 6 -9.28 27.78 -27.29
C VAL A 6 -9.46 29.00 -26.39
N THR A 7 -8.39 29.47 -25.77
CA THR A 7 -8.36 30.74 -25.02
C THR A 7 -7.99 31.89 -25.95
N ILE A 8 -8.80 32.94 -25.99
CA ILE A 8 -8.57 34.13 -26.83
C ILE A 8 -8.10 35.27 -25.92
N TYR A 9 -7.01 35.95 -26.30
CA TYR A 9 -6.54 37.17 -25.65
C TYR A 9 -6.67 38.36 -26.60
N ASP A 10 -7.32 39.43 -26.16
CA ASP A 10 -7.48 40.65 -26.94
C ASP A 10 -6.32 41.62 -26.70
N LEU A 11 -5.61 41.99 -27.77
CA LEU A 11 -4.46 42.90 -27.77
C LEU A 11 -4.86 44.24 -28.40
N LEU A 12 -4.93 45.28 -27.58
CA LEU A 12 -5.17 46.65 -28.02
C LEU A 12 -3.95 47.23 -28.74
N ILE A 13 -4.15 47.84 -29.91
CA ILE A 13 -3.15 48.72 -30.53
C ILE A 13 -3.45 50.16 -30.13
N SER A 14 -2.56 50.75 -29.34
CA SER A 14 -2.67 52.14 -28.89
C SER A 14 -1.51 52.95 -29.42
N CYS A 15 -1.77 53.86 -30.36
CA CYS A 15 -0.69 54.64 -30.95
C CYS A 15 -1.17 55.97 -31.58
N PRO A 16 -0.35 57.04 -31.55
CA PRO A 16 -0.66 58.27 -32.24
C PRO A 16 -0.66 58.11 -33.78
N GLY A 17 -1.25 59.08 -34.49
CA GLY A 17 -1.45 58.97 -35.94
C GLY A 17 -0.18 58.98 -36.81
N ASP A 18 0.97 59.39 -36.27
CA ASP A 18 2.27 59.44 -36.98
C ASP A 18 2.98 58.09 -37.07
N VAL A 19 2.48 57.05 -36.39
CA VAL A 19 3.08 55.70 -36.39
C VAL A 19 2.21 54.64 -37.06
N THR A 20 1.23 55.05 -37.86
CA THR A 20 0.30 54.16 -38.57
C THR A 20 0.98 53.11 -39.47
N GLY A 21 2.20 53.37 -39.94
CA GLY A 21 3.01 52.40 -40.70
C GLY A 21 3.36 51.12 -39.93
N TYR A 22 3.37 51.16 -38.60
CA TYR A 22 3.74 50.01 -37.75
C TYR A 22 2.57 49.06 -37.48
N LEU A 23 1.33 49.44 -37.79
CA LEU A 23 0.13 48.61 -37.56
C LEU A 23 0.22 47.28 -38.30
N GLN A 24 0.74 47.29 -39.53
CA GLN A 24 0.88 46.07 -40.33
C GLN A 24 1.91 45.11 -39.71
N LEU A 25 3.00 45.65 -39.15
CA LEU A 25 4.03 44.85 -38.48
C LEU A 25 3.50 44.17 -37.21
N ILE A 26 2.64 44.86 -36.45
CA ILE A 26 1.96 44.27 -35.28
C ILE A 26 1.08 43.10 -35.72
N LYS A 27 0.26 43.31 -36.77
CA LYS A 27 -0.62 42.27 -37.32
C LYS A 27 0.15 41.03 -37.77
N GLU A 28 1.25 41.23 -38.49
CA GLU A 28 2.11 40.13 -38.94
C GLU A 28 2.75 39.37 -37.79
N ALA A 29 3.22 40.08 -36.75
CA ALA A 29 3.81 39.45 -35.57
C ALA A 29 2.78 38.59 -34.81
N VAL A 30 1.56 39.10 -34.63
CA VAL A 30 0.47 38.35 -33.98
C VAL A 30 0.02 37.15 -34.82
N ASP A 31 -0.13 37.32 -36.13
CA ASP A 31 -0.48 36.22 -37.04
C ASP A 31 0.59 35.12 -37.01
N ASN A 32 1.87 35.51 -37.02
CA ASN A 32 2.98 34.55 -36.91
C ASN A 32 2.98 33.83 -35.56
N PHE A 33 2.73 34.55 -34.45
CA PHE A 33 2.58 33.93 -33.14
C PHE A 33 1.43 32.91 -33.11
N ASN A 34 0.25 33.27 -33.62
CA ASN A 34 -0.92 32.40 -33.66
C ASN A 34 -0.66 31.13 -34.50
N LYS A 35 0.05 31.26 -35.63
CA LYS A 35 0.42 30.14 -36.50
C LYS A 35 1.46 29.22 -35.85
N LEU A 36 2.52 29.79 -35.28
CA LEU A 36 3.65 29.02 -34.75
C LEU A 36 3.35 28.41 -33.38
N TYR A 37 2.73 29.18 -32.49
CA TYR A 37 2.52 28.80 -31.09
C TYR A 37 1.05 28.64 -30.74
N GLY A 38 0.16 29.50 -31.26
CA GLY A 38 -1.25 29.51 -30.87
C GLY A 38 -1.96 28.16 -31.11
N SER A 39 -1.73 27.55 -32.27
CA SER A 39 -2.33 26.26 -32.63
C SER A 39 -1.95 25.11 -31.71
N LEU A 40 -0.70 25.05 -31.23
CA LEU A 40 -0.20 23.95 -30.41
C LEU A 40 -0.64 24.11 -28.95
N ASN A 41 -0.85 25.36 -28.51
CA ASN A 41 -1.13 25.70 -27.12
C ASN A 41 -2.60 26.10 -26.87
N ASN A 42 -3.51 25.84 -27.82
CA ASN A 42 -4.93 26.24 -27.76
C ASN A 42 -5.14 27.72 -27.40
N ILE A 43 -4.32 28.61 -27.96
CA ILE A 43 -4.38 30.05 -27.70
C ILE A 43 -4.49 30.82 -29.00
N GLN A 44 -5.18 31.95 -28.95
CA GLN A 44 -5.25 32.91 -30.04
C GLN A 44 -5.12 34.33 -29.48
N VAL A 45 -4.24 35.14 -30.06
CA VAL A 45 -4.16 36.57 -29.80
C VAL A 45 -4.94 37.30 -30.89
N SER A 46 -5.89 38.13 -30.49
CA SER A 46 -6.83 38.85 -31.35
C SER A 46 -6.53 40.34 -31.25
N ILE A 47 -6.28 41.01 -32.38
CA ILE A 47 -5.96 42.44 -32.38
C ILE A 47 -7.22 43.28 -32.31
N LYS A 48 -7.18 44.33 -31.48
CA LYS A 48 -8.24 45.34 -31.34
C LYS A 48 -7.71 46.72 -31.68
N HIS A 49 -8.44 47.44 -32.52
CA HIS A 49 -8.12 48.83 -32.88
C HIS A 49 -9.39 49.64 -33.05
N TRP A 50 -9.40 50.90 -32.58
CA TRP A 50 -10.60 51.74 -32.59
C TRP A 50 -11.25 51.85 -33.98
N SER A 51 -10.46 51.92 -35.05
CA SER A 51 -11.01 52.10 -36.40
C SER A 51 -11.77 50.88 -36.94
N THR A 52 -11.59 49.70 -36.34
CA THR A 52 -12.18 48.44 -36.78
C THR A 52 -13.13 47.84 -35.74
N ASP A 53 -12.94 48.14 -34.47
CA ASP A 53 -13.61 47.49 -33.35
C ASP A 53 -14.49 48.45 -32.52
N SER A 54 -14.73 49.69 -32.99
CA SER A 54 -15.68 50.64 -32.38
C SER A 54 -16.90 50.91 -33.25
N PHE A 55 -17.96 51.46 -32.66
CA PHE A 55 -19.16 51.91 -33.37
C PHE A 55 -19.65 53.28 -32.87
N PRO A 56 -20.35 54.06 -33.71
CA PRO A 56 -20.90 55.35 -33.29
C PRO A 56 -21.87 55.20 -32.11
N GLU A 57 -21.56 55.89 -31.02
CA GLU A 57 -22.36 55.92 -29.81
C GLU A 57 -22.47 57.37 -29.32
N SER A 58 -23.57 57.71 -28.64
CA SER A 58 -23.83 59.06 -28.13
C SER A 58 -24.18 58.99 -26.65
N GLY A 59 -23.92 60.07 -25.91
CA GLY A 59 -24.29 60.17 -24.49
C GLY A 59 -23.11 60.29 -23.54
N ASP A 60 -21.87 60.28 -24.04
CA ASP A 60 -20.66 60.54 -23.26
C ASP A 60 -19.58 61.16 -24.16
N LYS A 61 -18.40 61.41 -23.60
CA LYS A 61 -17.25 61.98 -24.33
C LYS A 61 -16.61 60.91 -25.22
N PRO A 62 -16.08 61.28 -26.41
CA PRO A 62 -15.60 60.31 -27.40
C PRO A 62 -14.56 59.31 -26.87
N GLN A 63 -13.56 59.76 -26.10
CA GLN A 63 -12.52 58.86 -25.57
C GLN A 63 -13.09 57.89 -24.53
N GLU A 64 -13.96 58.34 -23.62
CA GLU A 64 -14.58 57.47 -22.62
C GLU A 64 -15.47 56.40 -23.27
N LEU A 65 -16.18 56.75 -24.34
CA LEU A 65 -16.94 55.77 -25.14
C LEU A 65 -16.01 54.70 -25.74
N LEU A 66 -14.87 55.10 -26.31
CA LEU A 66 -13.88 54.15 -26.84
C LEU A 66 -13.27 53.27 -25.74
N ASN A 67 -12.98 53.84 -24.57
CA ASN A 67 -12.46 53.10 -23.44
C ASN A 67 -13.43 52.01 -22.98
N LYS A 68 -14.73 52.35 -22.89
CA LYS A 68 -15.81 51.41 -22.57
C LYS A 68 -15.99 50.33 -23.64
N GLN A 69 -15.92 50.69 -24.92
CA GLN A 69 -16.20 49.76 -26.02
C GLN A 69 -15.06 48.76 -26.24
N ILE A 70 -13.80 49.15 -26.03
CA ILE A 70 -12.65 48.34 -26.47
C ILE A 70 -11.59 48.20 -25.39
N VAL A 71 -11.12 49.30 -24.80
CA VAL A 71 -9.89 49.31 -23.98
C VAL A 71 -10.07 48.43 -22.73
N ARG A 72 -11.18 48.61 -22.01
CA ARG A 72 -11.45 47.89 -20.76
C ARG A 72 -11.61 46.37 -20.96
N GLU A 73 -12.00 45.93 -22.15
CA GLU A 73 -12.17 44.51 -22.49
C GLU A 73 -10.88 43.84 -22.99
N CYS A 74 -9.86 44.61 -23.40
CA CYS A 74 -8.60 44.03 -23.87
C CYS A 74 -7.77 43.44 -22.72
N ASP A 75 -7.00 42.39 -22.99
CA ASP A 75 -6.14 41.70 -22.01
C ASP A 75 -4.71 42.27 -21.96
N ALA A 76 -4.26 42.86 -23.07
CA ALA A 76 -2.96 43.50 -23.19
C ALA A 76 -3.03 44.66 -24.18
N ALA A 77 -2.02 45.54 -24.17
CA ALA A 77 -1.87 46.61 -25.14
C ALA A 77 -0.45 46.66 -25.72
N VAL A 78 -0.33 47.11 -26.96
CA VAL A 78 0.93 47.56 -27.57
C VAL A 78 0.86 49.06 -27.80
N ALA A 79 1.80 49.78 -27.19
CA ALA A 79 1.90 51.22 -27.21
C ALA A 79 3.15 51.66 -27.97
N ILE A 80 2.98 52.53 -28.97
CA ILE A 80 4.10 53.05 -29.78
C ILE A 80 4.04 54.57 -29.83
N PHE A 81 5.13 55.22 -29.44
CA PHE A 81 5.31 56.67 -29.57
C PHE A 81 6.49 57.02 -30.47
N TRP A 82 6.37 58.09 -31.24
CA TRP A 82 7.48 58.64 -32.04
C TRP A 82 7.67 60.13 -31.76
N THR A 83 7.10 61.01 -32.60
CA THR A 83 7.27 62.46 -32.47
C THR A 83 6.00 63.16 -31.97
N ARG A 84 4.85 62.52 -32.16
CA ARG A 84 3.56 63.02 -31.69
C ARG A 84 3.16 62.36 -30.38
N PHE A 85 2.64 63.13 -29.44
CA PHE A 85 2.05 62.61 -28.21
C PHE A 85 0.56 62.33 -28.38
N GLY A 86 -0.15 63.21 -29.09
CA GLY A 86 -1.57 63.09 -29.39
C GLY A 86 -2.37 64.34 -29.01
N THR A 87 -3.69 64.19 -29.03
CA THR A 87 -4.65 65.24 -28.65
C THR A 87 -5.09 65.01 -27.22
N ALA A 88 -5.00 66.05 -26.39
CA ALA A 88 -5.40 65.99 -24.99
C ALA A 88 -6.87 65.59 -24.83
N THR A 89 -7.12 64.76 -23.83
CA THR A 89 -8.45 64.41 -23.36
C THR A 89 -8.77 65.26 -22.13
N ASP A 90 -9.83 64.96 -21.39
CA ASP A 90 -10.17 65.79 -20.23
C ASP A 90 -9.15 65.69 -19.10
N ASN A 91 -8.59 64.50 -18.92
CA ASN A 91 -7.75 64.16 -17.78
C ASN A 91 -6.30 63.87 -18.18
N TYR A 92 -6.04 63.59 -19.45
CA TYR A 92 -4.73 63.16 -19.95
C TYR A 92 -4.24 64.02 -21.10
N GLY A 93 -2.92 64.03 -21.30
CA GLY A 93 -2.28 64.80 -22.35
C GLY A 93 -2.45 64.18 -23.74
N SER A 94 -2.85 62.91 -23.83
CA SER A 94 -3.30 62.25 -25.07
C SER A 94 -4.29 61.10 -24.81
N GLY A 95 -5.09 60.74 -25.82
CA GLY A 95 -5.94 59.54 -25.78
C GLY A 95 -5.12 58.25 -25.62
N THR A 96 -3.96 58.15 -26.27
CA THR A 96 -3.04 57.01 -26.08
C THR A 96 -2.53 56.91 -24.64
N GLU A 97 -2.19 58.03 -24.00
CA GLU A 97 -1.82 58.05 -22.57
C GLU A 97 -2.97 57.55 -21.71
N GLU A 98 -4.21 58.00 -21.96
CA GLU A 98 -5.39 57.55 -21.23
C GLU A 98 -5.61 56.04 -21.34
N GLU A 99 -5.49 55.47 -22.55
CA GLU A 99 -5.62 54.03 -22.79
C GLU A 99 -4.55 53.22 -22.04
N ILE A 100 -3.31 53.69 -22.02
CA ILE A 100 -2.20 53.05 -21.31
C ILE A 100 -2.45 53.08 -19.79
N GLU A 101 -2.84 54.24 -19.25
CA GLU A 101 -3.07 54.39 -17.81
C GLU A 101 -4.27 53.55 -17.33
N GLU A 102 -5.32 53.41 -18.14
CA GLU A 102 -6.44 52.48 -17.87
C GLU A 102 -5.96 51.02 -17.81
N MET A 103 -5.13 50.59 -18.78
CA MET A 103 -4.60 49.22 -18.81
C MET A 103 -3.67 48.94 -17.62
N LEU A 104 -2.77 49.87 -17.29
CA LEU A 104 -1.88 49.74 -16.14
C LEU A 104 -2.62 49.75 -14.81
N SER A 105 -3.66 50.58 -14.68
CA SER A 105 -4.50 50.63 -13.47
C SER A 105 -5.27 49.33 -13.23
N ALA A 106 -5.53 48.56 -14.30
CA ALA A 106 -6.14 47.24 -14.26
C ALA A 106 -5.12 46.09 -14.15
N ASP A 107 -3.84 46.39 -13.91
CA ASP A 107 -2.73 45.42 -13.83
C ASP A 107 -2.57 44.57 -15.11
N LYS A 108 -2.86 45.17 -16.27
CA LYS A 108 -2.76 44.52 -17.59
C LYS A 108 -1.43 44.83 -18.27
N GLN A 109 -0.97 43.88 -19.09
CA GLN A 109 0.30 43.99 -19.79
C GLN A 109 0.28 45.09 -20.86
N VAL A 110 1.29 45.98 -20.82
CA VAL A 110 1.53 47.00 -21.87
C VAL A 110 2.93 46.82 -22.48
N PHE A 111 3.00 46.52 -23.77
CA PHE A 111 4.24 46.53 -24.54
C PHE A 111 4.56 47.95 -25.01
N MET A 112 5.47 48.61 -24.31
CA MET A 112 5.81 50.02 -24.53
C MET A 112 7.03 50.21 -25.45
N TYR A 113 6.87 50.97 -26.54
CA TYR A 113 7.94 51.27 -27.49
C TYR A 113 8.05 52.78 -27.81
N PHE A 114 9.29 53.26 -27.85
CA PHE A 114 9.63 54.61 -28.32
C PHE A 114 10.50 54.53 -29.56
N LEU A 115 10.03 55.11 -30.66
CA LEU A 115 10.73 55.12 -31.95
C LEU A 115 11.79 56.23 -31.97
N GLU A 116 12.97 55.91 -32.49
CA GLU A 116 14.06 56.84 -32.82
C GLU A 116 14.36 56.84 -34.34
N ALA A 117 13.35 56.51 -35.14
CA ALA A 117 13.45 56.50 -36.60
C ALA A 117 13.77 57.92 -37.13
N PRO A 118 14.61 58.04 -38.19
CA PRO A 118 14.97 59.33 -38.76
C PRO A 118 13.75 60.12 -39.24
N ILE A 119 13.69 61.41 -38.88
CA ILE A 119 12.66 62.35 -39.34
C ILE A 119 13.29 63.65 -39.81
N ILE A 120 12.66 64.30 -40.78
CA ILE A 120 13.06 65.64 -41.22
C ILE A 120 12.72 66.63 -40.10
N PRO A 121 13.70 67.41 -39.58
CA PRO A 121 13.47 68.30 -38.43
C PRO A 121 12.31 69.30 -38.60
N SER A 122 12.02 69.74 -39.82
CA SER A 122 10.90 70.65 -40.12
C SER A 122 9.51 70.04 -39.88
N ASN A 123 9.42 68.71 -39.77
CA ASN A 123 8.16 68.00 -39.56
C ASN A 123 7.91 67.69 -38.07
N ILE A 124 8.85 68.01 -37.20
CA ILE A 124 8.72 67.79 -35.75
C ILE A 124 7.95 68.98 -35.15
N ASP A 125 6.79 68.70 -34.56
CA ASP A 125 6.16 69.61 -33.62
C ASP A 125 6.90 69.51 -32.28
N ILE A 126 7.74 70.50 -31.99
CA ILE A 126 8.60 70.54 -30.79
C ILE A 126 7.78 70.34 -29.51
N LYS A 127 6.58 70.94 -29.41
CA LYS A 127 5.75 70.84 -28.19
C LYS A 127 5.18 69.44 -28.00
N GLN A 128 4.84 68.74 -29.09
CA GLN A 128 4.38 67.36 -29.03
C GLN A 128 5.53 66.42 -28.67
N TYR A 129 6.70 66.65 -29.25
CA TYR A 129 7.88 65.84 -28.97
C TYR A 129 8.36 65.99 -27.52
N GLU A 130 8.35 67.21 -26.97
CA GLU A 130 8.63 67.46 -25.55
C GLU A 130 7.71 66.62 -24.64
N LYS A 131 6.40 66.55 -24.94
CA LYS A 131 5.46 65.71 -24.18
C LYS A 131 5.78 64.21 -24.27
N VAL A 132 6.22 63.72 -25.44
CA VAL A 132 6.66 62.32 -25.58
C VAL A 132 7.88 62.06 -24.70
N GLN A 133 8.85 62.98 -24.65
CA GLN A 133 10.02 62.83 -23.78
C GLN A 133 9.64 62.87 -22.29
N GLU A 134 8.77 63.79 -21.89
CA GLU A 134 8.26 63.83 -20.52
C GLU A 134 7.55 62.53 -20.12
N PHE A 135 6.68 62.00 -21.00
CA PHE A 135 6.01 60.73 -20.75
C PHE A 135 7.00 59.55 -20.68
N LYS A 136 7.99 59.51 -21.57
CA LYS A 136 9.07 58.51 -21.55
C LYS A 136 9.83 58.52 -20.22
N GLU A 137 10.16 59.71 -19.70
CA GLU A 137 10.82 59.84 -18.39
C GLU A 137 9.89 59.39 -17.25
N ARG A 138 8.61 59.79 -17.25
CA ARG A 138 7.63 59.35 -16.25
C ARG A 138 7.43 57.82 -16.24
N TYR A 139 7.50 57.18 -17.41
CA TYR A 139 7.28 55.74 -17.53
C TYR A 139 8.43 54.90 -16.97
N LYS A 140 9.67 55.44 -16.89
CA LYS A 140 10.84 54.71 -16.35
C LYS A 140 10.61 54.15 -14.95
N ASP A 141 9.87 54.89 -14.12
CA ASP A 141 9.56 54.49 -12.75
C ASP A 141 8.36 53.52 -12.66
N ARG A 142 7.66 53.28 -13.77
CA ARG A 142 6.41 52.50 -13.83
C ARG A 142 6.51 51.22 -14.64
N GLY A 143 7.51 51.09 -15.51
CA GLY A 143 7.65 49.89 -16.33
C GLY A 143 8.87 49.89 -17.25
N ILE A 144 9.01 48.79 -17.98
CA ILE A 144 10.07 48.59 -18.96
C ILE A 144 9.55 49.01 -20.33
N PHE A 145 10.32 49.83 -21.05
CA PHE A 145 10.07 50.16 -22.45
C PHE A 145 11.31 49.84 -23.30
N PHE A 146 11.10 49.73 -24.61
CA PHE A 146 12.18 49.52 -25.57
C PHE A 146 12.28 50.66 -26.57
N ILE A 147 13.52 50.99 -26.94
CA ILE A 147 13.82 51.97 -27.99
C ILE A 147 13.97 51.22 -29.30
N VAL A 148 13.34 51.74 -30.35
CA VAL A 148 13.21 51.09 -31.65
C VAL A 148 13.78 52.01 -32.72
N LYS A 149 14.76 51.51 -33.48
CA LYS A 149 15.48 52.33 -34.46
C LYS A 149 14.77 52.47 -35.80
N ASP A 150 14.13 51.38 -36.23
CA ASP A 150 13.45 51.28 -37.51
C ASP A 150 12.38 50.16 -37.47
N GLU A 151 11.68 49.98 -38.59
CA GLU A 151 10.63 48.96 -38.75
C GLU A 151 11.14 47.52 -38.58
N ILE A 152 12.36 47.23 -39.03
CA ILE A 152 12.96 45.89 -38.93
C ILE A 152 13.25 45.56 -37.46
N ASP A 153 13.81 46.53 -36.74
CA ASP A 153 14.09 46.40 -35.31
C ASP A 153 12.79 46.25 -34.52
N PHE A 154 11.74 47.02 -34.85
CA PHE A 154 10.42 46.86 -34.25
C PHE A 154 9.87 45.45 -34.43
N GLN A 155 9.83 44.97 -35.68
CA GLN A 155 9.27 43.66 -35.99
C GLN A 155 9.99 42.56 -35.21
N ARG A 156 11.33 42.62 -35.15
CA ARG A 156 12.14 41.67 -34.39
C ARG A 156 11.85 41.73 -32.89
N LEU A 157 11.86 42.93 -32.30
CA LEU A 157 11.64 43.12 -30.86
C LEU A 157 10.22 42.70 -30.46
N PHE A 158 9.21 43.22 -31.14
CA PHE A 158 7.82 42.95 -30.82
C PHE A 158 7.47 41.47 -30.97
N THR A 159 7.90 40.80 -32.05
CA THR A 159 7.69 39.36 -32.23
C THR A 159 8.28 38.54 -31.08
N ASN A 160 9.49 38.88 -30.64
CA ASN A 160 10.15 38.21 -29.52
C ASN A 160 9.42 38.49 -28.19
N HIS A 161 9.09 39.74 -27.89
CA HIS A 161 8.44 40.11 -26.64
C HIS A 161 7.02 39.52 -26.52
N LEU A 162 6.27 39.53 -27.62
CA LEU A 162 4.95 38.90 -27.72
C LEU A 162 5.05 37.40 -27.41
N SER A 163 6.01 36.73 -28.04
CA SER A 163 6.25 35.29 -27.83
C SER A 163 6.63 34.99 -26.38
N LEU A 164 7.58 35.73 -25.81
CA LEU A 164 8.03 35.53 -24.43
C LEU A 164 6.89 35.71 -23.42
N TYR A 165 6.08 36.75 -23.58
CA TYR A 165 4.97 37.02 -22.67
C TYR A 165 3.92 35.90 -22.70
N PHE A 166 3.39 35.58 -23.89
CA PHE A 166 2.32 34.59 -23.99
C PHE A 166 2.81 33.15 -23.72
N LEU A 167 4.05 32.80 -24.08
CA LEU A 167 4.62 31.48 -23.73
C LEU A 167 4.85 31.34 -22.22
N LYS A 168 5.26 32.42 -21.53
CA LYS A 168 5.34 32.41 -20.06
C LYS A 168 3.97 32.13 -19.44
N LEU A 169 2.92 32.81 -19.88
CA LEU A 169 1.55 32.57 -19.41
C LEU A 169 1.08 31.12 -19.65
N ILE A 170 1.47 30.53 -20.79
CA ILE A 170 1.22 29.11 -21.09
C ILE A 170 1.92 28.22 -20.08
N SER A 171 3.22 28.39 -19.88
CA SER A 171 3.99 27.55 -18.96
C SER A 171 3.51 27.65 -17.50
N GLU A 172 3.09 28.84 -17.08
CA GLU A 172 2.55 29.05 -15.73
C GLU A 172 1.21 28.30 -15.58
N LYS A 173 0.30 28.41 -16.57
CA LYS A 173 -0.97 27.65 -16.56
C LYS A 173 -0.76 26.14 -16.58
N GLU A 174 0.19 25.62 -17.36
CA GLU A 174 0.52 24.18 -17.36
C GLU A 174 1.06 23.70 -16.01
N THR A 175 1.83 24.55 -15.31
CA THR A 175 2.36 24.24 -13.98
C THR A 175 1.23 24.16 -12.94
N TYR A 176 0.27 25.09 -12.96
CA TYR A 176 -0.90 25.06 -12.06
C TYR A 176 -1.89 23.92 -12.36
N GLN A 177 -2.02 23.48 -13.62
CA GLN A 177 -2.86 22.33 -13.96
C GLN A 177 -2.21 20.98 -13.60
N ASN A 178 -0.89 20.86 -13.71
CA ASN A 178 -0.16 19.65 -13.32
C ASN A 178 -0.02 19.45 -11.80
N GLU A 179 -0.13 20.49 -10.98
CA GLU A 179 -0.16 20.33 -9.52
C GLU A 179 -1.40 19.57 -9.00
N ASN A 180 -2.49 19.56 -9.76
CA ASN A 180 -3.73 18.87 -9.39
C ASN A 180 -3.80 17.39 -9.83
N ILE A 181 -2.76 16.88 -10.48
CA ILE A 181 -2.68 15.52 -11.06
C ILE A 181 -1.41 14.85 -10.54
N LYS A 182 -1.32 14.65 -9.22
CA LYS A 182 -0.23 13.93 -8.56
C LYS A 182 -0.76 12.68 -7.84
N PRO A 183 0.05 11.61 -7.71
CA PRO A 183 -0.29 10.53 -6.81
C PRO A 183 -0.22 11.04 -5.36
N PHE A 184 -1.05 10.46 -4.49
CA PHE A 184 -1.08 10.80 -3.07
C PHE A 184 -1.02 9.50 -2.27
N LEU A 185 0.19 9.14 -1.84
CA LEU A 185 0.46 7.91 -1.13
C LEU A 185 0.36 8.11 0.38
N THR A 186 -0.41 7.26 1.06
CA THR A 186 -0.54 7.24 2.52
C THR A 186 -0.68 5.81 3.04
N ILE A 187 -0.41 5.60 4.32
CA ILE A 187 -0.62 4.32 5.01
C ILE A 187 -1.86 4.42 5.89
N ARG A 188 -2.77 3.45 5.75
CA ARG A 188 -4.05 3.41 6.46
C ARG A 188 -4.29 2.04 7.11
N ASP A 189 -5.24 1.99 8.05
CA ASP A 189 -5.76 0.73 8.57
C ASP A 189 -6.65 0.04 7.54
N LYS A 190 -6.49 -1.27 7.38
CA LYS A 190 -7.28 -2.07 6.43
C LYS A 190 -8.79 -2.04 6.73
N LYS A 191 -9.18 -2.05 8.02
CA LYS A 191 -10.58 -2.23 8.42
C LYS A 191 -11.38 -0.93 8.30
N THR A 192 -10.78 0.18 8.72
CA THR A 192 -11.42 1.50 8.74
C THR A 192 -11.13 2.33 7.50
N LEU A 193 -10.11 1.97 6.72
CA LEU A 193 -9.59 2.75 5.59
C LEU A 193 -9.23 4.18 6.00
N SER A 194 -8.83 4.37 7.26
CA SER A 194 -8.45 5.64 7.86
C SER A 194 -7.01 5.58 8.34
N ASP A 195 -6.34 6.74 8.33
CA ASP A 195 -5.04 7.00 8.94
C ASP A 195 -5.16 7.49 10.40
N GLU A 196 -6.38 7.66 10.92
CA GLU A 196 -6.62 8.11 12.29
C GLU A 196 -6.67 6.94 13.28
N ASN A 197 -5.81 6.99 14.31
CA ASN A 197 -5.87 6.18 15.52
C ASN A 197 -6.22 4.69 15.31
N ILE A 198 -5.27 3.96 14.75
CA ILE A 198 -5.42 2.53 14.46
C ILE A 198 -5.47 1.73 15.77
N LEU A 199 -6.47 0.86 15.89
CA LEU A 199 -6.65 -0.02 17.03
C LEU A 199 -5.89 -1.35 16.81
N PRO A 200 -4.91 -1.69 17.66
CA PRO A 200 -4.31 -3.01 17.65
C PRO A 200 -5.36 -4.10 17.87
N LYS A 201 -5.25 -5.19 17.12
CA LYS A 201 -6.11 -6.37 17.20
C LYS A 201 -5.39 -7.49 17.94
N GLN A 202 -6.17 -8.45 18.42
CA GLN A 202 -5.70 -9.72 18.97
C GLN A 202 -6.44 -10.85 18.28
N PHE A 203 -5.85 -12.04 18.31
CA PHE A 203 -6.52 -13.24 17.86
C PHE A 203 -7.46 -13.80 18.94
N SER A 204 -8.33 -14.72 18.56
CA SER A 204 -9.26 -15.41 19.47
C SER A 204 -9.38 -16.88 19.06
N LEU A 205 -8.23 -17.53 18.88
CA LEU A 205 -8.12 -18.90 18.42
C LEU A 205 -8.56 -19.90 19.50
N LEU A 206 -8.37 -19.59 20.77
CA LEU A 206 -8.86 -20.42 21.89
C LEU A 206 -10.39 -20.52 21.90
N GLU A 207 -11.09 -19.45 21.50
CA GLU A 207 -12.56 -19.41 21.41
C GLU A 207 -13.11 -20.02 20.11
N SER A 208 -12.23 -20.54 19.25
CA SER A 208 -12.63 -21.08 17.95
C SER A 208 -13.49 -22.35 18.08
N LYS A 209 -14.35 -22.57 17.08
CA LYS A 209 -15.11 -23.82 16.94
C LYS A 209 -14.18 -25.04 16.88
N PHE A 210 -13.00 -24.89 16.28
CA PHE A 210 -12.02 -25.95 16.14
C PHE A 210 -11.55 -26.52 17.49
N ILE A 211 -11.20 -25.65 18.44
CA ILE A 211 -10.78 -26.08 19.79
C ILE A 211 -11.94 -26.74 20.54
N ASN A 212 -13.14 -26.14 20.48
CA ASN A 212 -14.34 -26.69 21.11
C ASN A 212 -14.71 -28.07 20.54
N GLU A 213 -14.59 -28.26 19.23
CA GLU A 213 -14.82 -29.55 18.57
C GLU A 213 -13.77 -30.60 18.93
N LYS A 214 -12.47 -30.24 18.99
CA LYS A 214 -11.42 -31.16 19.43
C LYS A 214 -11.64 -31.60 20.88
N GLN A 215 -11.96 -30.67 21.77
CA GLN A 215 -12.29 -30.97 23.17
C GLN A 215 -13.51 -31.90 23.27
N SER A 216 -14.59 -31.60 22.54
CA SER A 216 -15.81 -32.42 22.54
C SER A 216 -15.54 -33.84 22.05
N LYS A 217 -14.76 -34.00 20.98
CA LYS A 217 -14.35 -35.32 20.47
C LYS A 217 -13.53 -36.12 21.48
N ILE A 218 -12.64 -35.46 22.22
CA ILE A 218 -11.87 -36.11 23.29
C ILE A 218 -12.81 -36.58 24.41
N ASN A 219 -13.78 -35.75 24.80
CA ASN A 219 -14.77 -36.10 25.83
C ASN A 219 -15.61 -37.31 25.40
N GLU A 220 -16.15 -37.31 24.17
CA GLU A 220 -16.87 -38.45 23.59
C GLU A 220 -16.01 -39.72 23.59
N TYR A 221 -14.71 -39.58 23.33
CA TYR A 221 -13.78 -40.70 23.31
C TYR A 221 -13.50 -41.27 24.71
N ILE A 222 -13.45 -40.40 25.74
CA ILE A 222 -13.40 -40.82 27.14
C ILE A 222 -14.70 -41.53 27.54
N ASP A 223 -15.85 -41.03 27.12
CA ASP A 223 -17.15 -41.64 27.41
C ASP A 223 -17.31 -43.02 26.74
N GLU A 224 -16.82 -43.17 25.50
CA GLU A 224 -16.75 -44.47 24.83
C GLU A 224 -15.84 -45.43 25.60
N LEU A 225 -14.69 -44.96 26.10
CA LEU A 225 -13.76 -45.78 26.89
C LEU A 225 -14.29 -46.13 28.28
N ASN A 226 -15.11 -45.26 28.88
CA ASN A 226 -15.84 -45.49 30.14
C ASN A 226 -16.95 -46.54 29.97
N SER A 227 -17.66 -46.54 28.84
CA SER A 227 -18.75 -47.49 28.56
C SER A 227 -18.26 -48.86 28.08
N THR A 228 -17.04 -48.96 27.55
CA THR A 228 -16.44 -50.19 27.02
C THR A 228 -15.39 -50.80 27.93
N VAL A 229 -15.51 -50.58 29.24
CA VAL A 229 -14.59 -51.12 30.25
C VAL A 229 -14.72 -52.64 30.33
N ILE A 230 -13.57 -53.32 30.39
CA ILE A 230 -13.51 -54.77 30.60
C ILE A 230 -13.69 -55.03 32.09
N SER A 231 -14.63 -55.89 32.47
CA SER A 231 -14.87 -56.30 33.86
C SER A 231 -14.07 -57.56 34.20
N GLU A 232 -13.46 -57.60 35.38
CA GLU A 232 -12.75 -58.79 35.90
C GLU A 232 -13.62 -60.06 35.93
N GLU A 233 -14.94 -59.92 36.07
CA GLU A 233 -15.87 -61.06 36.23
C GLU A 233 -16.21 -61.80 34.92
N ALA A 234 -16.11 -61.14 33.77
CA ALA A 234 -16.47 -61.73 32.48
C ALA A 234 -15.40 -62.72 31.98
N ASP A 235 -14.12 -62.44 32.21
CA ASP A 235 -13.02 -63.32 31.84
C ASP A 235 -12.97 -64.58 32.70
N ILE A 236 -13.36 -64.51 33.98
CA ILE A 236 -13.44 -65.70 34.86
C ILE A 236 -14.51 -66.68 34.35
N LEU A 237 -15.61 -66.20 33.79
CA LEU A 237 -16.68 -67.06 33.23
C LEU A 237 -16.28 -67.67 31.88
N GLU A 238 -15.56 -66.93 31.03
CA GLU A 238 -15.04 -67.45 29.76
C GLU A 238 -13.90 -68.46 29.99
N ASP A 239 -13.00 -68.22 30.94
CA ASP A 239 -11.94 -69.18 31.33
C ASP A 239 -12.50 -70.41 32.03
N LYS A 240 -13.47 -70.27 32.94
CA LYS A 240 -14.11 -71.44 33.59
C LYS A 240 -14.91 -72.29 32.62
N SER A 241 -15.45 -71.69 31.56
CA SER A 241 -16.14 -72.45 30.50
C SER A 241 -15.17 -73.30 29.66
N LYS A 242 -13.92 -72.85 29.50
CA LYS A 242 -12.83 -73.60 28.84
C LYS A 242 -12.15 -74.63 29.76
N MET A 243 -12.07 -74.37 31.06
CA MET A 243 -11.48 -75.30 32.04
C MET A 243 -12.31 -76.57 32.31
N LEU A 244 -13.54 -76.68 31.81
CA LEU A 244 -14.40 -77.86 32.01
C LEU A 244 -14.19 -78.98 30.97
N THR A 245 -13.20 -78.86 30.09
CA THR A 245 -12.80 -79.92 29.14
C THR A 245 -11.34 -80.35 29.37
N MET A 246 -11.09 -81.66 29.30
CA MET A 246 -9.81 -82.33 29.58
C MET A 246 -8.58 -81.66 28.92
N PRO A 247 -7.38 -81.76 29.53
CA PRO A 247 -6.22 -80.97 29.10
C PRO A 247 -5.75 -81.41 27.69
N SER A 248 -5.80 -80.47 26.75
CA SER A 248 -5.23 -80.61 25.41
C SER A 248 -3.81 -80.04 25.40
N LYS A 249 -3.01 -80.36 24.36
CA LYS A 249 -1.64 -79.85 24.14
C LYS A 249 -1.51 -78.32 24.08
N GLU A 250 -2.60 -77.57 24.20
CA GLU A 250 -2.65 -76.11 24.18
C GLU A 250 -2.16 -75.49 25.50
N ASP A 251 -2.32 -76.18 26.63
CA ASP A 251 -1.89 -75.67 27.95
C ASP A 251 -0.37 -75.42 28.04
N ALA A 252 0.44 -76.23 27.33
CA ALA A 252 1.90 -76.03 27.25
C ALA A 252 2.31 -74.80 26.41
N ASN A 253 1.47 -74.38 25.45
CA ASN A 253 1.70 -73.17 24.66
C ASN A 253 1.36 -71.91 25.46
N VAL A 254 0.37 -71.98 26.35
CA VAL A 254 0.00 -70.89 27.25
C VAL A 254 1.15 -70.58 28.23
N ASP A 255 1.77 -71.61 28.82
CA ASP A 255 2.96 -71.47 29.68
C ASP A 255 4.19 -70.91 28.95
N PHE A 256 4.38 -71.27 27.67
CA PHE A 256 5.47 -70.73 26.84
C PHE A 256 5.25 -69.25 26.50
N LEU A 257 4.00 -68.82 26.24
CA LEU A 257 3.64 -67.43 25.93
C LEU A 257 3.93 -66.49 27.11
N TYR A 258 3.68 -66.93 28.36
CA TYR A 258 4.02 -66.16 29.56
C TYR A 258 5.54 -65.98 29.78
N GLN A 259 6.38 -66.86 29.21
CA GLN A 259 7.84 -66.73 29.30
C GLN A 259 8.40 -65.70 28.31
N ILE A 260 7.77 -65.53 27.14
CA ILE A 260 8.24 -64.69 26.03
C ILE A 260 7.51 -63.34 25.88
N ALA A 261 6.63 -63.01 26.82
CA ALA A 261 5.85 -61.78 26.80
C ALA A 261 5.78 -61.12 28.18
N ASP A 262 5.67 -59.80 28.22
CA ASP A 262 5.49 -59.00 29.44
C ASP A 262 4.08 -58.41 29.48
N SER A 263 3.50 -58.26 30.67
CA SER A 263 2.21 -57.56 30.83
C SER A 263 2.31 -56.12 30.34
N VAL A 264 1.31 -55.64 29.59
CA VAL A 264 1.28 -54.25 29.12
C VAL A 264 0.86 -53.33 30.26
N ALA A 265 1.79 -52.51 30.76
CA ALA A 265 1.49 -51.45 31.71
C ALA A 265 1.38 -50.08 31.01
N ILE A 266 0.34 -49.32 31.37
CA ILE A 266 0.19 -47.92 30.95
C ILE A 266 1.11 -47.07 31.83
N SER A 267 1.99 -46.27 31.21
CA SER A 267 2.98 -45.47 31.93
C SER A 267 2.35 -44.38 32.81
N ASP A 268 3.06 -43.96 33.85
CA ASP A 268 2.55 -42.94 34.78
C ASP A 268 2.36 -41.59 34.10
N LYS A 269 3.23 -41.23 33.15
CA LYS A 269 3.06 -40.02 32.31
C LYS A 269 1.73 -40.06 31.55
N PHE A 270 1.39 -41.22 30.98
CA PHE A 270 0.17 -41.41 30.22
C PHE A 270 -1.08 -41.27 31.11
N LYS A 271 -1.07 -41.92 32.28
CA LYS A 271 -2.15 -41.80 33.26
C LYS A 271 -2.30 -40.36 33.74
N TYR A 272 -1.20 -39.70 34.06
CA TYR A 272 -1.19 -38.31 34.50
C TYR A 272 -1.84 -37.40 33.46
N THR A 273 -1.43 -37.46 32.19
CA THR A 273 -1.95 -36.60 31.12
C THR A 273 -3.47 -36.69 30.98
N ILE A 274 -4.02 -37.91 30.98
CA ILE A 274 -5.47 -38.13 30.84
C ILE A 274 -6.21 -37.75 32.12
N ASN A 275 -5.69 -38.10 33.30
CA ASN A 275 -6.32 -37.73 34.59
C ASN A 275 -6.38 -36.21 34.76
N ASP A 276 -5.31 -35.51 34.38
CA ASP A 276 -5.19 -34.07 34.42
C ASP A 276 -6.23 -33.42 33.51
N PHE A 277 -6.31 -33.86 32.25
CA PHE A 277 -7.35 -33.40 31.32
C PHE A 277 -8.77 -33.69 31.84
N ALA A 278 -9.03 -34.90 32.33
CA ALA A 278 -10.34 -35.28 32.86
C ALA A 278 -10.73 -34.42 34.07
N LYS A 279 -9.77 -34.10 34.94
CA LYS A 279 -9.98 -33.21 36.08
C LYS A 279 -10.30 -31.78 35.66
N GLU A 280 -9.55 -31.22 34.71
CA GLU A 280 -9.80 -29.89 34.14
C GLU A 280 -11.20 -29.79 33.51
N ASN A 281 -11.64 -30.87 32.86
CA ASN A 281 -12.92 -30.96 32.16
C ASN A 281 -14.08 -31.52 33.02
N GLN A 282 -13.85 -31.78 34.31
CA GLN A 282 -14.84 -32.33 35.23
C GLN A 282 -15.44 -33.69 34.80
N ILE A 283 -14.65 -34.52 34.11
CA ILE A 283 -15.05 -35.86 33.63
C ILE A 283 -14.65 -36.91 34.67
N LYS A 284 -15.61 -37.74 35.09
CA LYS A 284 -15.34 -38.85 36.00
C LYS A 284 -14.91 -40.09 35.20
N LEU A 285 -13.69 -40.56 35.43
CA LEU A 285 -13.21 -41.83 34.86
C LEU A 285 -13.79 -43.02 35.62
N HIS A 286 -14.12 -44.08 34.90
CA HIS A 286 -14.58 -45.35 35.47
C HIS A 286 -13.49 -45.99 36.35
N GLU A 287 -13.87 -46.73 37.41
CA GLU A 287 -12.91 -47.33 38.36
C GLU A 287 -11.90 -48.26 37.65
N ASN A 288 -12.40 -49.08 36.71
CA ASN A 288 -11.60 -49.97 35.87
C ASN A 288 -11.12 -49.33 34.56
N PHE A 289 -11.05 -48.00 34.44
CA PHE A 289 -10.67 -47.31 33.19
C PHE A 289 -9.30 -47.76 32.67
N TRP A 290 -8.36 -48.05 33.57
CA TRP A 290 -7.00 -48.46 33.22
C TRP A 290 -6.82 -49.97 33.04
N TYR A 291 -7.87 -50.77 33.28
CA TYR A 291 -7.79 -52.22 33.18
C TYR A 291 -7.73 -52.65 31.71
N LEU A 292 -6.72 -53.48 31.39
CA LEU A 292 -6.43 -53.98 30.04
C LEU A 292 -6.66 -55.50 29.91
N GLY A 293 -7.22 -56.16 30.93
CA GLY A 293 -7.32 -57.61 30.96
C GLY A 293 -5.93 -58.26 31.04
N ASN A 294 -5.75 -59.35 30.28
CA ASN A 294 -4.53 -60.14 30.20
C ASN A 294 -3.63 -59.75 29.02
N LEU A 295 -3.73 -58.50 28.54
CA LEU A 295 -2.95 -58.05 27.39
C LEU A 295 -1.44 -58.11 27.66
N MET A 296 -0.72 -58.85 26.83
CA MET A 296 0.74 -59.00 26.89
C MET A 296 1.42 -58.42 25.65
N LYS A 297 2.68 -58.01 25.79
CA LYS A 297 3.56 -57.55 24.72
C LYS A 297 4.70 -58.55 24.54
N HIS A 298 4.97 -58.96 23.30
CA HIS A 298 6.10 -59.83 23.00
C HIS A 298 7.44 -59.20 23.40
N LYS A 299 8.34 -59.98 24.01
CA LYS A 299 9.70 -59.57 24.40
C LYS A 299 10.65 -59.42 23.20
N LEU A 300 10.40 -60.16 22.12
CA LEU A 300 11.23 -60.16 20.90
C LEU A 300 10.51 -59.41 19.77
N GLN A 301 11.09 -58.28 19.34
CA GLN A 301 10.71 -57.60 18.09
C GLN A 301 11.45 -58.25 16.92
N VAL A 302 10.70 -58.87 16.00
CA VAL A 302 11.26 -59.37 14.74
C VAL A 302 11.21 -58.22 13.72
N GLN A 303 12.39 -57.74 13.29
CA GLN A 303 12.47 -56.79 12.18
C GLN A 303 12.16 -57.54 10.87
N ILE A 304 11.09 -57.13 10.20
CA ILE A 304 10.67 -57.69 8.91
C ILE A 304 11.11 -56.72 7.80
N PRO A 305 11.79 -57.18 6.73
CA PRO A 305 12.10 -56.31 5.59
C PRO A 305 10.79 -55.82 4.97
N PHE A 306 10.67 -54.50 4.80
CA PHE A 306 9.49 -53.83 4.21
C PHE A 306 8.18 -53.93 5.02
N GLY A 307 8.24 -54.31 6.31
CA GLY A 307 7.07 -54.41 7.21
C GLY A 307 7.14 -53.45 8.41
N ASN A 308 5.97 -53.07 8.95
CA ASN A 308 5.87 -52.15 10.07
C ASN A 308 6.43 -52.81 11.36
N SER A 309 7.56 -52.30 11.86
CA SER A 309 8.34 -52.89 12.97
C SER A 309 7.79 -52.49 14.35
N GLY A 310 6.47 -52.53 14.52
CA GLY A 310 5.80 -52.17 15.76
C GLY A 310 5.83 -53.29 16.83
N PRO A 311 5.59 -52.96 18.10
CA PRO A 311 5.40 -53.98 19.13
C PRO A 311 4.17 -54.86 18.80
N SER A 312 4.34 -56.18 18.87
CA SER A 312 3.23 -57.14 18.72
C SER A 312 2.59 -57.45 20.08
N TYR A 313 1.26 -57.49 20.10
CA TYR A 313 0.47 -57.71 21.31
C TYR A 313 -0.27 -59.07 21.26
N ILE A 314 -0.31 -59.75 22.40
CA ILE A 314 -1.01 -61.02 22.64
C ILE A 314 -2.20 -60.71 23.57
N GLY A 315 -3.40 -61.13 23.19
CA GLY A 315 -4.65 -60.86 23.92
C GLY A 315 -5.86 -60.98 23.00
N SER A 316 -7.06 -60.84 23.55
CA SER A 316 -8.31 -60.79 22.80
C SER A 316 -8.39 -59.54 21.92
N ASP A 317 -9.22 -59.58 20.88
CA ASP A 317 -9.44 -58.42 20.01
C ASP A 317 -10.00 -57.22 20.78
N LYS A 318 -10.78 -57.48 21.85
CA LYS A 318 -11.32 -56.45 22.74
C LYS A 318 -10.20 -55.73 23.51
N GLU A 319 -9.25 -56.48 24.07
CA GLU A 319 -8.12 -55.93 24.82
C GLU A 319 -7.18 -55.11 23.92
N LYS A 320 -6.83 -55.65 22.74
CA LYS A 320 -6.00 -54.94 21.75
C LYS A 320 -6.67 -53.65 21.27
N LYS A 321 -7.98 -53.71 21.00
CA LYS A 321 -8.77 -52.54 20.58
C LYS A 321 -8.83 -51.49 21.70
N ARG A 322 -9.02 -51.90 22.95
CA ARG A 322 -9.04 -50.98 24.10
C ARG A 322 -7.69 -50.27 24.28
N PHE A 323 -6.58 -51.00 24.25
CA PHE A 323 -5.25 -50.41 24.38
C PHE A 323 -4.92 -49.46 23.21
N SER A 324 -5.28 -49.83 21.98
CA SER A 324 -5.15 -48.95 20.81
C SER A 324 -5.94 -47.65 20.99
N LYS A 325 -7.19 -47.75 21.49
CA LYS A 325 -8.02 -46.57 21.76
C LYS A 325 -7.45 -45.68 22.86
N LEU A 326 -6.97 -46.26 23.95
CA LEU A 326 -6.29 -45.49 25.01
C LEU A 326 -5.08 -44.76 24.44
N ASN A 327 -4.23 -45.43 23.65
CA ASN A 327 -3.07 -44.79 23.02
C ASN A 327 -3.48 -43.63 22.12
N LYS A 328 -4.54 -43.81 21.32
CA LYS A 328 -5.07 -42.74 20.51
C LYS A 328 -5.54 -41.57 21.38
N LEU A 329 -6.30 -41.83 22.45
CA LEU A 329 -6.78 -40.80 23.37
C LEU A 329 -5.63 -39.97 23.95
N TYR A 330 -4.55 -40.63 24.38
CA TYR A 330 -3.37 -39.95 24.90
C TYR A 330 -2.77 -38.97 23.88
N TRP A 331 -2.57 -39.41 22.64
CA TRP A 331 -1.99 -38.53 21.61
C TRP A 331 -2.94 -37.40 21.19
N GLU A 332 -4.26 -37.64 21.16
CA GLU A 332 -5.25 -36.59 20.92
C GLU A 332 -5.22 -35.53 22.03
N ILE A 333 -5.07 -35.92 23.30
CA ILE A 333 -4.93 -34.98 24.41
C ILE A 333 -3.60 -34.23 24.36
N ILE A 334 -2.49 -34.89 24.00
CA ILE A 334 -1.20 -34.22 23.82
C ILE A 334 -1.29 -33.17 22.71
N SER A 335 -1.82 -33.54 21.54
CA SER A 335 -2.07 -32.62 20.43
C SER A 335 -2.96 -31.45 20.84
N TYR A 336 -4.06 -31.72 21.55
CA TYR A 336 -4.95 -30.67 22.10
C TYR A 336 -4.21 -29.71 23.04
N LYS A 337 -3.40 -30.21 23.97
CA LYS A 337 -2.61 -29.37 24.88
C LYS A 337 -1.59 -28.51 24.15
N GLU A 338 -0.92 -29.06 23.14
CA GLU A 338 -0.01 -28.28 22.28
C GLU A 338 -0.76 -27.19 21.51
N TYR A 339 -1.98 -27.45 21.03
CA TYR A 339 -2.83 -26.43 20.42
C TYR A 339 -3.18 -25.32 21.40
N ILE A 340 -3.57 -25.66 22.63
CA ILE A 340 -3.88 -24.67 23.67
C ILE A 340 -2.64 -23.81 23.98
N GLU A 341 -1.47 -24.41 24.13
CA GLU A 341 -0.22 -23.67 24.38
C GLU A 341 0.10 -22.71 23.23
N TYR A 342 0.09 -23.20 21.99
CA TYR A 342 0.40 -22.41 20.81
C TYR A 342 -0.64 -21.30 20.56
N PHE A 343 -1.94 -21.59 20.68
CA PHE A 343 -2.99 -20.58 20.50
C PHE A 343 -3.01 -19.56 21.63
N THR A 344 -2.69 -19.95 22.86
CA THR A 344 -2.48 -19.00 23.97
C THR A 344 -1.36 -18.01 23.63
N TYR A 345 -0.25 -18.49 23.08
CA TYR A 345 0.83 -17.62 22.64
C TYR A 345 0.36 -16.66 21.54
N ILE A 346 -0.31 -17.17 20.50
CA ILE A 346 -0.77 -16.35 19.36
C ILE A 346 -1.84 -15.33 19.79
N ASP A 347 -2.82 -15.70 20.61
CA ASP A 347 -3.90 -14.81 21.08
C ASP A 347 -3.36 -13.63 21.91
N ASN A 348 -2.19 -13.79 22.54
CA ASN A 348 -1.53 -12.70 23.27
C ASN A 348 -0.78 -11.71 22.36
N ILE A 349 -0.54 -12.04 21.09
CA ILE A 349 0.13 -11.14 20.14
C ILE A 349 -0.83 -10.03 19.73
N LYS A 350 -0.39 -8.79 19.93
CA LYS A 350 -1.07 -7.61 19.38
C LYS A 350 -0.54 -7.31 17.98
N PHE A 351 -1.44 -7.04 17.04
CA PHE A 351 -1.05 -6.77 15.65
C PHE A 351 -1.93 -5.71 14.97
N VAL A 352 -1.47 -5.19 13.84
CA VAL A 352 -2.25 -4.31 12.96
C VAL A 352 -2.18 -4.76 11.50
N GLU A 353 -3.24 -4.50 10.76
CA GLU A 353 -3.31 -4.72 9.31
C GLU A 353 -3.23 -3.37 8.59
N LEU A 354 -2.12 -3.12 7.91
CA LEU A 354 -1.88 -1.85 7.23
C LEU A 354 -1.96 -2.01 5.72
N ILE A 355 -2.36 -0.93 5.06
CA ILE A 355 -2.45 -0.83 3.60
C ILE A 355 -1.73 0.43 3.13
N VAL A 356 -1.15 0.37 1.94
CA VAL A 356 -0.70 1.56 1.19
C VAL A 356 -1.83 1.97 0.26
N SER A 357 -2.22 3.24 0.31
CA SER A 357 -3.31 3.79 -0.50
C SER A 357 -2.84 4.94 -1.36
N ASN A 358 -3.26 4.94 -2.61
CA ASN A 358 -3.10 6.08 -3.51
C ASN A 358 -4.44 6.82 -3.61
N LEU A 359 -4.59 7.95 -2.92
CA LEU A 359 -5.79 8.81 -3.01
C LEU A 359 -5.62 9.93 -4.03
N GLY A 360 -4.55 9.88 -4.82
CA GLY A 360 -4.27 10.84 -5.87
C GLY A 360 -5.11 10.59 -7.12
N LYS A 361 -4.90 11.44 -8.14
CA LYS A 361 -5.62 11.32 -9.42
C LYS A 361 -4.86 10.54 -10.49
N THR A 362 -3.61 10.13 -10.21
CA THR A 362 -2.76 9.31 -11.09
C THR A 362 -2.26 8.06 -10.40
N TYR A 363 -1.85 7.08 -11.19
CA TYR A 363 -1.10 5.94 -10.68
C TYR A 363 0.30 6.37 -10.23
N ASP A 364 0.98 5.47 -9.52
CA ASP A 364 2.40 5.59 -9.20
C ASP A 364 3.11 4.25 -9.41
N GLU A 365 4.44 4.29 -9.52
CA GLU A 365 5.32 3.16 -9.81
C GLU A 365 6.57 3.21 -8.93
N ASP A 366 7.24 2.08 -8.80
CA ASP A 366 8.50 1.93 -8.05
C ASP A 366 8.40 2.53 -6.63
N ILE A 367 7.33 2.18 -5.92
CA ILE A 367 7.01 2.71 -4.59
C ILE A 367 7.81 1.94 -3.55
N ASP A 368 8.70 2.62 -2.85
CA ASP A 368 9.49 2.11 -1.74
C ASP A 368 8.90 2.60 -0.41
N ILE A 369 8.56 1.68 0.48
CA ILE A 369 8.04 1.97 1.81
C ILE A 369 9.10 1.64 2.85
N LYS A 370 9.32 2.58 3.78
CA LYS A 370 10.20 2.42 4.94
C LYS A 370 9.42 2.73 6.21
N LEU A 371 9.29 1.74 7.08
CA LEU A 371 8.67 1.86 8.40
C LEU A 371 9.75 1.95 9.46
N MET A 372 9.55 2.80 10.46
CA MET A 372 10.45 3.02 11.59
C MET A 372 9.65 2.80 12.86
N VAL A 373 9.76 1.58 13.40
CA VAL A 373 9.07 1.15 14.61
C VAL A 373 10.01 1.38 15.80
N PRO A 374 9.56 1.98 16.92
CA PRO A 374 10.41 2.15 18.10
C PRO A 374 11.07 0.84 18.53
N LYS A 375 12.35 0.92 18.89
CA LYS A 375 13.16 -0.26 19.20
C LYS A 375 12.56 -1.07 20.35
N GLY A 376 12.49 -2.40 20.16
CA GLY A 376 11.93 -3.32 21.17
C GLY A 376 10.39 -3.39 21.20
N CYS A 377 9.72 -2.72 20.27
CA CYS A 377 8.27 -2.86 20.10
C CYS A 377 7.89 -3.94 19.08
N LEU A 378 8.67 -4.12 18.02
CA LEU A 378 8.35 -5.01 16.89
C LEU A 378 8.64 -6.48 17.20
N LEU A 379 7.63 -7.35 17.07
CA LEU A 379 7.80 -8.80 17.11
C LEU A 379 8.13 -9.31 15.70
N LYS A 380 9.34 -9.81 15.50
CA LYS A 380 9.81 -10.36 14.21
C LYS A 380 9.39 -11.83 14.08
N HIS A 381 9.10 -12.28 12.85
CA HIS A 381 8.69 -13.66 12.57
C HIS A 381 9.72 -14.71 13.06
N ASN A 382 11.01 -14.39 13.04
CA ASN A 382 12.08 -15.26 13.55
C ASN A 382 12.01 -15.53 15.07
N ASN A 383 11.25 -14.70 15.80
CA ASN A 383 11.06 -14.81 17.24
C ASN A 383 9.71 -15.48 17.61
N LEU A 384 8.92 -15.91 16.62
CA LEU A 384 7.65 -16.60 16.87
C LEU A 384 7.90 -17.99 17.48
N LEU A 385 7.00 -18.40 18.37
CA LEU A 385 6.98 -19.75 18.92
C LEU A 385 6.65 -20.75 17.80
N TYR A 386 7.43 -21.83 17.71
CA TYR A 386 7.10 -22.93 16.80
C TYR A 386 5.95 -23.76 17.38
N PRO A 387 5.02 -24.25 16.55
CA PRO A 387 4.03 -25.20 17.02
C PRO A 387 4.68 -26.48 17.57
N GLY A 388 3.98 -27.14 18.49
CA GLY A 388 4.42 -28.41 19.07
C GLY A 388 4.60 -29.53 18.03
N GLU A 389 5.41 -30.53 18.37
CA GLU A 389 5.78 -31.64 17.48
C GLU A 389 4.55 -32.39 16.94
N ASN A 390 3.48 -32.48 17.73
CA ASN A 390 2.29 -33.24 17.36
C ASN A 390 1.26 -32.41 16.57
N ILE A 391 1.49 -31.11 16.39
CA ILE A 391 0.55 -30.20 15.71
C ILE A 391 1.15 -29.44 14.52
N ILE A 392 2.48 -29.32 14.44
CA ILE A 392 3.16 -28.52 13.43
C ILE A 392 2.90 -28.99 11.99
N GLU A 393 2.72 -30.30 11.78
CA GLU A 393 2.35 -30.87 10.48
C GLU A 393 0.91 -30.53 10.10
N GLU A 394 -0.03 -30.66 11.04
CA GLU A 394 -1.45 -30.32 10.84
C GLU A 394 -1.61 -28.82 10.55
N ILE A 395 -0.90 -27.96 11.30
CA ILE A 395 -0.88 -26.50 11.12
C ILE A 395 -0.40 -26.09 9.73
N GLN A 396 0.69 -26.72 9.25
CA GLN A 396 1.19 -26.48 7.89
C GLN A 396 0.22 -27.02 6.84
N GLY A 397 -0.38 -28.19 7.07
CA GLY A 397 -1.33 -28.79 6.14
C GLY A 397 -2.63 -27.99 5.96
N ILE A 398 -3.01 -27.17 6.95
CA ILE A 398 -4.15 -26.25 6.87
C ILE A 398 -3.76 -24.80 6.54
N GLU A 399 -2.47 -24.54 6.29
CA GLU A 399 -1.93 -23.21 5.97
C GLU A 399 -2.34 -22.14 7.01
N LEU A 400 -2.31 -22.50 8.31
CA LEU A 400 -2.78 -21.62 9.37
C LEU A 400 -1.94 -20.34 9.46
N ASP A 401 -0.65 -20.42 9.20
CA ASP A 401 0.27 -19.27 9.16
C ASP A 401 -0.11 -18.28 8.04
N GLU A 402 -0.52 -18.75 6.86
CA GLU A 402 -1.08 -17.88 5.83
C GLU A 402 -2.39 -17.22 6.33
N PHE A 403 -3.26 -17.99 6.97
CA PHE A 403 -4.51 -17.46 7.52
C PHE A 403 -4.28 -16.38 8.58
N LEU A 404 -3.28 -16.55 9.44
CA LEU A 404 -3.00 -15.65 10.55
C LEU A 404 -2.24 -14.39 10.13
N PHE A 405 -1.21 -14.55 9.29
CA PHE A 405 -0.21 -13.50 9.09
C PHE A 405 -0.35 -12.78 7.74
N LYS A 406 -0.97 -13.40 6.73
CA LYS A 406 -1.15 -12.80 5.40
C LYS A 406 -2.38 -11.90 5.40
N ILE A 407 -2.22 -10.68 4.87
CA ILE A 407 -3.34 -9.75 4.74
C ILE A 407 -4.11 -10.10 3.46
N LYS A 408 -5.32 -10.67 3.62
CA LYS A 408 -6.20 -11.04 2.51
C LYS A 408 -6.77 -9.82 1.78
N GLU A 409 -7.03 -9.99 0.48
CA GLU A 409 -7.74 -9.02 -0.36
C GLU A 409 -9.19 -8.80 0.09
N SER A 410 -9.75 -7.68 -0.32
CA SER A 410 -11.16 -7.31 -0.15
C SER A 410 -11.66 -6.61 -1.42
N ASP A 411 -12.93 -6.26 -1.46
CA ASP A 411 -13.52 -5.49 -2.58
C ASP A 411 -12.83 -4.13 -2.83
N SER A 412 -12.13 -3.60 -1.83
CA SER A 412 -11.53 -2.26 -1.83
C SER A 412 -10.00 -2.26 -1.67
N VAL A 413 -9.39 -3.43 -1.43
CA VAL A 413 -7.95 -3.57 -1.13
C VAL A 413 -7.41 -4.81 -1.82
N ASP A 414 -6.42 -4.63 -2.69
CA ASP A 414 -5.72 -5.72 -3.34
C ASP A 414 -4.73 -6.40 -2.37
N ALA A 415 -4.56 -7.71 -2.49
CA ALA A 415 -3.49 -8.42 -1.79
C ALA A 415 -2.11 -7.96 -2.27
N TYR A 416 -1.09 -8.12 -1.42
CA TYR A 416 0.29 -7.83 -1.80
C TYR A 416 0.75 -8.82 -2.89
N ALA A 417 1.09 -8.30 -4.07
CA ALA A 417 1.31 -9.09 -5.28
C ALA A 417 2.81 -9.33 -5.63
N TYR A 418 3.74 -8.80 -4.83
CA TYR A 418 5.17 -8.78 -5.18
C TYR A 418 5.96 -9.78 -4.34
N PHE A 419 6.14 -10.97 -4.87
CA PHE A 419 6.94 -12.01 -4.20
C PHE A 419 8.43 -11.74 -4.38
N GLN A 420 9.21 -11.82 -3.29
CA GLN A 420 10.66 -11.99 -3.44
C GLN A 420 10.93 -13.45 -3.83
N ILE A 421 11.77 -13.65 -4.84
CA ILE A 421 12.38 -14.96 -5.09
C ILE A 421 13.33 -15.22 -3.92
N ILE A 422 12.82 -15.86 -2.88
CA ILE A 422 13.66 -16.45 -1.84
C ILE A 422 14.33 -17.64 -2.52
N PRO A 423 15.67 -17.66 -2.65
CA PRO A 423 16.33 -18.82 -3.23
C PRO A 423 15.92 -20.03 -2.40
N SER A 424 15.15 -20.93 -3.02
CA SER A 424 14.83 -22.22 -2.43
C SER A 424 16.17 -22.86 -2.13
N ASN A 425 16.58 -22.86 -0.86
CA ASN A 425 17.74 -23.61 -0.45
C ASN A 425 17.36 -25.05 -0.75
N ILE A 426 18.02 -25.56 -1.81
CA ILE A 426 17.99 -26.92 -2.31
C ILE A 426 17.59 -27.82 -1.15
N GLU A 427 16.41 -28.44 -1.27
CA GLU A 427 16.00 -29.56 -0.42
C GLU A 427 17.26 -30.32 -0.06
N ARG A 428 17.50 -30.66 1.20
CA ARG A 428 18.62 -31.56 1.53
C ARG A 428 18.40 -32.83 0.70
N ILE A 429 19.01 -32.89 -0.49
CA ILE A 429 18.96 -34.05 -1.38
C ILE A 429 19.74 -35.08 -0.59
N ASN A 430 19.01 -35.94 0.10
CA ASN A 430 19.59 -37.08 0.75
C ASN A 430 20.12 -37.95 -0.38
N ILE A 431 21.43 -37.92 -0.64
CA ILE A 431 22.11 -38.53 -1.80
C ILE A 431 22.16 -40.06 -1.67
N ASN A 432 21.09 -40.69 -1.18
CA ASN A 432 20.98 -42.14 -1.09
C ASN A 432 19.62 -42.62 -1.62
N PRO A 433 19.54 -43.02 -2.92
CA PRO A 433 18.29 -43.40 -3.59
C PRO A 433 17.58 -44.61 -2.97
N LEU A 434 18.26 -45.37 -2.10
CA LEU A 434 17.75 -46.59 -1.48
C LEU A 434 17.10 -46.37 -0.10
N ILE A 435 17.18 -45.16 0.47
CA ILE A 435 16.67 -44.85 1.84
C ILE A 435 15.58 -43.77 1.83
N ALA A 436 15.39 -43.06 0.70
CA ALA A 436 14.57 -41.85 0.63
C ALA A 436 13.04 -42.03 0.79
N TYR A 437 12.51 -43.24 0.89
CA TYR A 437 11.05 -43.49 0.81
C TYR A 437 10.34 -43.85 2.12
N THR A 438 11.01 -43.83 3.29
CA THR A 438 10.40 -44.43 4.49
C THR A 438 10.54 -43.66 5.81
N THR A 439 11.12 -42.46 5.83
CA THR A 439 11.21 -41.67 7.07
C THR A 439 10.28 -40.47 7.00
N ARG A 440 9.30 -40.41 7.92
CA ARG A 440 8.55 -39.16 8.16
C ARG A 440 9.56 -38.06 8.54
N PRO A 441 9.39 -36.83 8.04
CA PRO A 441 10.25 -35.72 8.44
C PRO A 441 10.26 -35.59 9.96
N GLY A 442 11.44 -35.40 10.54
CA GLY A 442 11.55 -35.16 11.98
C GLY A 442 11.01 -33.78 12.36
N TYR A 443 10.80 -33.54 13.65
CA TYR A 443 10.32 -32.24 14.15
C TYR A 443 11.19 -31.06 13.69
N GLU A 444 12.51 -31.25 13.60
CA GLU A 444 13.43 -30.20 13.11
C GLU A 444 13.24 -29.89 11.62
N ASP A 445 12.90 -30.88 10.80
CA ASP A 445 12.57 -30.65 9.38
C ASP A 445 11.24 -29.88 9.26
N GLN A 446 10.27 -30.19 10.12
CA GLN A 446 8.99 -29.48 10.16
C GLN A 446 9.16 -28.02 10.62
N LYS A 447 10.04 -27.74 11.59
CA LYS A 447 10.39 -26.35 11.97
C LYS A 447 11.02 -25.60 10.81
N TYR A 448 11.92 -26.24 10.06
CA TYR A 448 12.54 -25.63 8.90
C TYR A 448 11.48 -25.24 7.84
N ASN A 449 10.55 -26.15 7.53
CA ASN A 449 9.46 -25.87 6.60
C ASN A 449 8.55 -24.74 7.08
N TYR A 450 8.15 -24.77 8.35
CA TYR A 450 7.34 -23.72 8.97
C TYR A 450 8.05 -22.36 8.91
N LYS A 451 9.35 -22.32 9.25
CA LYS A 451 10.16 -21.11 9.14
C LYS A 451 10.20 -20.58 7.70
N ASN A 452 10.42 -21.46 6.73
CA ASN A 452 10.44 -21.08 5.32
C ASN A 452 9.09 -20.49 4.87
N SER A 453 7.96 -21.06 5.34
CA SER A 453 6.63 -20.50 5.10
C SER A 453 6.50 -19.08 5.64
N LEU A 454 6.96 -18.84 6.88
CA LEU A 454 6.99 -17.49 7.45
C LEU A 454 7.88 -16.52 6.64
N GLU A 455 9.02 -16.96 6.13
CA GLU A 455 9.89 -16.13 5.28
C GLU A 455 9.17 -15.70 3.98
N HIS A 456 8.29 -16.54 3.43
CA HIS A 456 7.44 -16.21 2.27
C HIS A 456 6.29 -15.25 2.58
N ILE A 457 5.86 -15.15 3.84
CA ILE A 457 4.80 -14.23 4.27
C ILE A 457 5.39 -12.87 4.66
N PHE A 458 6.45 -12.87 5.47
CA PHE A 458 7.06 -11.66 6.03
C PHE A 458 8.14 -11.07 5.10
N ILE A 459 7.72 -10.62 3.92
CA ILE A 459 8.60 -10.12 2.86
C ILE A 459 9.08 -8.68 3.17
N TYR A 460 9.94 -8.54 4.18
CA TYR A 460 10.55 -7.27 4.57
C TYR A 460 12.08 -7.34 4.60
N LYS A 461 12.72 -6.28 4.09
CA LYS A 461 14.14 -6.03 4.39
C LYS A 461 14.24 -5.41 5.79
N ASN A 462 14.87 -6.12 6.71
CA ASN A 462 14.98 -5.75 8.11
C ASN A 462 16.28 -5.00 8.37
N PHE A 463 16.20 -3.86 9.06
CA PHE A 463 17.35 -3.10 9.55
C PHE A 463 17.10 -2.66 11.00
N THR A 464 18.15 -2.25 11.70
CA THR A 464 18.04 -1.71 13.06
C THR A 464 19.02 -0.56 13.23
N ASN A 465 18.65 0.45 14.01
CA ASN A 465 19.55 1.51 14.45
C ASN A 465 19.46 1.69 15.98
N SER A 466 19.94 2.81 16.51
CA SER A 466 19.91 3.08 17.95
C SER A 466 18.49 3.24 18.50
N GLU A 467 17.55 3.76 17.70
CA GLU A 467 16.22 4.22 18.14
C GLU A 467 15.07 3.37 17.58
N PHE A 468 15.24 2.76 16.40
CA PHE A 468 14.19 2.12 15.63
C PHE A 468 14.60 0.75 15.06
N ASP A 469 13.63 -0.16 15.01
CA ASP A 469 13.60 -1.30 14.10
C ASP A 469 12.97 -0.83 12.78
N ILE A 470 13.68 -1.04 11.67
CA ILE A 470 13.30 -0.51 10.35
C ILE A 470 12.90 -1.65 9.43
N LEU A 471 11.72 -1.53 8.82
CA LEU A 471 11.22 -2.46 7.81
C LEU A 471 11.12 -1.76 6.46
N ARG A 472 11.59 -2.41 5.38
CA ARG A 472 11.45 -1.91 4.01
C ARG A 472 10.83 -2.95 3.09
N PHE A 473 9.91 -2.51 2.25
CA PHE A 473 9.33 -3.31 1.16
C PHE A 473 8.92 -2.37 0.00
N GLY A 474 8.73 -2.94 -1.18
CA GLY A 474 8.39 -2.19 -2.39
C GLY A 474 7.07 -2.64 -3.02
N ILE A 475 6.46 -1.76 -3.80
CA ILE A 475 5.26 -1.98 -4.63
C ILE A 475 5.61 -1.44 -6.02
N GLU A 476 5.60 -2.30 -7.04
CA GLU A 476 6.01 -1.88 -8.40
C GLU A 476 4.99 -0.94 -9.04
N TYR A 477 3.70 -1.10 -8.75
CA TYR A 477 2.62 -0.33 -9.35
C TYR A 477 1.43 -0.17 -8.41
N LEU A 478 0.88 1.05 -8.31
CA LEU A 478 -0.37 1.31 -7.59
C LEU A 478 -1.24 2.31 -8.35
N LYS A 479 -2.43 1.88 -8.78
CA LYS A 479 -3.39 2.72 -9.51
C LYS A 479 -3.91 3.87 -8.63
N HIS A 480 -4.39 4.95 -9.25
CA HIS A 480 -5.16 5.96 -8.51
C HIS A 480 -6.38 5.35 -7.84
N ASN A 481 -6.77 5.90 -6.69
CA ASN A 481 -7.92 5.48 -5.90
C ASN A 481 -7.95 3.98 -5.58
N SER A 482 -6.78 3.33 -5.51
CA SER A 482 -6.65 1.93 -5.11
C SER A 482 -5.77 1.81 -3.88
N SER A 483 -5.87 0.66 -3.22
CA SER A 483 -5.08 0.34 -2.03
C SER A 483 -4.53 -1.07 -2.15
N MET A 484 -3.32 -1.26 -1.67
CA MET A 484 -2.67 -2.56 -1.58
C MET A 484 -2.30 -2.86 -0.14
N ALA A 485 -2.54 -4.10 0.27
CA ALA A 485 -2.13 -4.58 1.57
C ALA A 485 -0.61 -4.60 1.75
N PHE A 486 -0.16 -4.47 2.99
CA PHE A 486 1.22 -4.80 3.35
C PHE A 486 1.49 -6.31 3.11
N PRO A 487 2.76 -6.72 2.95
CA PRO A 487 3.12 -8.13 2.80
C PRO A 487 2.49 -9.04 3.86
N SER A 488 2.54 -8.61 5.12
CA SER A 488 1.93 -9.31 6.25
C SER A 488 1.51 -8.32 7.33
N ILE A 489 0.85 -8.84 8.37
CA ILE A 489 0.53 -8.06 9.57
C ILE A 489 1.78 -7.57 10.29
N LEU A 490 1.70 -6.42 10.95
CA LEU A 490 2.74 -5.98 11.89
C LEU A 490 2.38 -6.45 13.29
N MET A 491 3.29 -7.22 13.90
CA MET A 491 3.12 -7.80 15.24
C MET A 491 3.98 -7.05 16.25
N PHE A 492 3.52 -6.95 17.50
CA PHE A 492 4.21 -6.19 18.55
C PHE A 492 4.42 -6.99 19.83
N GLU A 493 5.62 -6.89 20.41
CA GLU A 493 5.90 -7.28 21.79
C GLU A 493 5.31 -6.24 22.75
N ASN A 494 5.51 -4.96 22.43
CA ASN A 494 4.93 -3.81 23.13
C ASN A 494 4.38 -2.85 22.08
N VAL A 495 3.09 -2.50 22.17
CA VAL A 495 2.46 -1.61 21.19
C VAL A 495 3.03 -0.19 21.34
N PRO A 496 3.68 0.36 20.29
CA PRO A 496 4.18 1.74 20.33
C PRO A 496 3.03 2.73 20.17
N GLN A 497 3.16 3.96 20.67
CA GLN A 497 2.17 5.03 20.41
C GLN A 497 2.18 5.46 18.94
N THR A 498 3.36 5.49 18.33
CA THR A 498 3.54 5.97 16.96
C THR A 498 4.55 5.12 16.20
N ILE A 499 4.26 4.86 14.93
CA ILE A 499 5.20 4.30 13.95
C ILE A 499 5.42 5.36 12.88
N GLU A 500 6.67 5.72 12.64
CA GLU A 500 6.99 6.67 11.58
C GLU A 500 7.19 5.95 10.26
N TYR A 501 6.86 6.60 9.15
CA TYR A 501 7.11 6.04 7.83
C TYR A 501 7.61 7.08 6.84
N GLU A 502 8.36 6.58 5.86
CA GLU A 502 8.80 7.31 4.68
C GLU A 502 8.38 6.51 3.44
N ILE A 503 7.78 7.18 2.46
CA ILE A 503 7.45 6.62 1.14
C ILE A 503 8.20 7.42 0.08
N THR A 504 8.88 6.72 -0.81
CA THR A 504 9.49 7.29 -2.01
C THR A 504 8.94 6.57 -3.24
N SER A 505 8.72 7.28 -4.33
CA SER A 505 8.19 6.69 -5.56
C SER A 505 8.70 7.44 -6.79
N LYS A 506 8.44 6.87 -7.98
CA LYS A 506 8.91 7.44 -9.25
C LYS A 506 8.26 8.78 -9.59
N TYR A 507 6.98 8.96 -9.25
CA TYR A 507 6.22 10.15 -9.64
C TYR A 507 5.99 11.15 -8.51
N ILE A 508 6.50 10.89 -7.29
CA ILE A 508 6.57 11.87 -6.20
C ILE A 508 8.03 12.28 -6.00
N PRO A 509 8.41 13.54 -6.32
CA PRO A 509 9.80 13.98 -6.20
C PRO A 509 10.27 14.10 -4.74
N ASP A 510 9.34 14.35 -3.83
CA ASP A 510 9.61 14.52 -2.40
C ASP A 510 9.38 13.22 -1.62
N VAL A 511 10.14 13.02 -0.54
CA VAL A 511 9.90 11.91 0.38
C VAL A 511 8.62 12.18 1.18
N VAL A 512 7.60 11.35 1.01
CA VAL A 512 6.37 11.44 1.80
C VAL A 512 6.66 10.90 3.19
N LYS A 513 6.49 11.74 4.21
CA LYS A 513 6.67 11.36 5.62
C LYS A 513 5.35 11.39 6.35
N GLY A 514 5.11 10.39 7.18
CA GLY A 514 3.91 10.34 8.01
C GLY A 514 4.11 9.55 9.29
N LYS A 515 3.07 9.56 10.12
CA LYS A 515 3.04 8.85 11.40
C LYS A 515 1.74 8.06 11.50
N ILE A 516 1.87 6.80 11.87
CA ILE A 516 0.76 5.93 12.19
C ILE A 516 0.58 6.03 13.70
N HIS A 517 -0.59 6.52 14.12
CA HIS A 517 -0.95 6.60 15.53
C HIS A 517 -1.66 5.32 15.94
N LEU A 518 -1.10 4.59 16.90
CA LEU A 518 -1.74 3.42 17.49
C LEU A 518 -2.35 3.80 18.82
N LYS A 519 -3.62 3.42 19.04
CA LYS A 519 -4.27 3.64 20.33
C LYS A 519 -3.72 2.63 21.34
N ILE A 520 -3.23 3.14 22.47
CA ILE A 520 -2.85 2.31 23.62
C ILE A 520 -4.02 2.39 24.60
N ASP A 521 -4.66 1.25 24.85
CA ASP A 521 -5.66 1.11 25.92
C ASP A 521 -5.02 1.06 27.31
#